data_AF-A0A1H4I0Q2-F1
#
_entry.id   AF-A0A1H4I0Q2-F1
#
_cell.length_a   1.000
_cell.length_b   1.000
_cell.length_c   1.000
_cell.angle_alpha   90.00
_cell.angle_beta   90.00
_cell.angle_gamma   90.00
#
_symmetry.space_group_name_H-M   'P 1'
#
loop_
_entity.id
_entity.type
_entity.pdbx_description
1 polymer ?
#
loop_
_entity_poly.entity_id
_entity_poly.type
_entity_poly.pdbx_seq_one_letter_code
_entity_poly.pdbx_strand_id
1 'polypeptide(L)'
;MVFDLSPFHMENKYIIKWGRQPSDTIKLKISTLNTAQRKVLENLGFLYFASKVQLAKILNPGNIRRGKKNVSFLLDKGYLVEHTLTGRENNKFMPVYSLSNPARKIYGLDKFQKALTIELLQKLLVSQFYSRFHEIDPETKVEETKSPFDARFTVKGMQFQVATLREKVQRDKVYNHIRFMEDEMKTLIVVSDWDDAKKFLDIKDQTHLFRITTDHNLLKEDLSESFSYVENHEFIPEFIPPFRKPPKIVQEPVQPPVDENINRLLGILQPSS
;
A
#
# COMPACT_ATOMS: atom_id res chain seq x y z
N MET A 1 -24.96 -11.25 -11.22
CA MET A 1 -24.30 -10.16 -10.47
C MET A 1 -22.80 -10.39 -10.60
N VAL A 2 -22.05 -9.44 -11.17
CA VAL A 2 -20.59 -9.54 -11.24
C VAL A 2 -20.07 -9.12 -9.86
N PHE A 3 -19.58 -10.08 -9.07
CA PHE A 3 -18.85 -9.76 -7.85
C PHE A 3 -17.64 -8.91 -8.26
N ASP A 4 -17.48 -7.70 -7.69
CA ASP A 4 -16.29 -6.85 -7.88
C ASP A 4 -15.12 -7.52 -7.13
N LEU A 5 -14.60 -8.61 -7.69
CA LEU A 5 -13.46 -9.35 -7.18
C LEU A 5 -12.29 -8.38 -7.03
N SER A 6 -11.56 -8.52 -5.93
CA SER A 6 -10.33 -7.77 -5.70
C SER A 6 -9.41 -7.82 -6.93
N PRO A 7 -8.71 -6.71 -7.27
CA PRO A 7 -7.66 -6.70 -8.29
C PRO A 7 -6.43 -7.55 -7.92
N PHE A 8 -6.41 -8.15 -6.73
CA PHE A 8 -5.40 -9.09 -6.28
C PHE A 8 -5.98 -10.50 -6.05
N HIS A 9 -7.22 -10.74 -6.48
CA HIS A 9 -7.86 -12.05 -6.40
C HIS A 9 -7.27 -13.01 -7.45
N MET A 10 -7.00 -14.26 -7.05
CA MET A 10 -6.40 -15.28 -7.92
C MET A 10 -7.29 -15.68 -9.11
N GLU A 11 -8.62 -15.59 -8.95
CA GLU A 11 -9.59 -15.94 -10.00
C GLU A 11 -9.53 -15.04 -11.24
N ASN A 12 -8.87 -13.89 -11.16
CA ASN A 12 -8.63 -13.05 -12.34
C ASN A 12 -7.69 -13.71 -13.38
N LYS A 13 -7.07 -14.85 -13.05
CA LYS A 13 -6.19 -15.67 -13.92
C LYS A 13 -5.14 -14.82 -14.63
N TYR A 14 -4.30 -14.14 -13.85
CA TYR A 14 -3.32 -13.22 -14.37
C TYR A 14 -2.20 -13.89 -15.18
N ILE A 15 -1.79 -13.22 -16.27
CA ILE A 15 -0.56 -13.49 -17.00
C ILE A 15 0.44 -12.37 -16.72
N ILE A 16 1.71 -12.73 -16.50
CA ILE A 16 2.79 -11.76 -16.29
C ILE A 16 3.66 -11.68 -17.54
N LYS A 17 3.86 -10.46 -18.06
CA LYS A 17 4.90 -10.13 -19.03
C LYS A 17 6.02 -9.39 -18.33
N TRP A 18 7.16 -10.05 -18.18
CA TRP A 18 8.33 -9.48 -17.52
C TRP A 18 9.04 -8.46 -18.43
N GLY A 19 9.13 -7.22 -17.96
CA GLY A 19 9.97 -6.17 -18.54
C GLY A 19 11.44 -6.57 -18.71
N ARG A 20 12.06 -5.97 -19.72
CA ARG A 20 13.49 -6.14 -20.04
C ARG A 20 14.34 -5.43 -18.98
N GLN A 21 15.29 -6.16 -18.41
CA GLN A 21 16.27 -5.59 -17.48
C GLN A 21 17.32 -4.75 -18.25
N PRO A 22 17.69 -3.56 -17.75
CA PRO A 22 18.73 -2.73 -18.36
C PRO A 22 20.13 -3.34 -18.18
N SER A 23 21.06 -2.99 -19.06
CA SER A 23 22.42 -3.54 -19.17
C SER A 23 23.42 -2.96 -18.15
N ASP A 24 23.09 -3.04 -16.86
CA ASP A 24 23.95 -2.69 -15.71
C ASP A 24 24.26 -1.20 -15.45
N THR A 25 23.80 -0.27 -16.29
CA THR A 25 24.05 1.18 -16.06
C THR A 25 22.79 1.94 -15.62
N ILE A 26 22.90 2.64 -14.48
CA ILE A 26 21.94 3.67 -14.05
C ILE A 26 22.40 5.01 -14.62
N LYS A 27 21.48 5.76 -15.24
CA LYS A 27 21.79 7.03 -15.92
C LYS A 27 22.12 8.18 -14.95
N LEU A 28 21.86 8.01 -13.66
CA LEU A 28 21.96 9.06 -12.65
C LEU A 28 22.48 8.49 -11.32
N LYS A 29 23.44 9.16 -10.69
CA LYS A 29 24.03 8.71 -9.40
C LYS A 29 23.01 8.79 -8.25
N ILE A 30 23.05 7.82 -7.34
CA ILE A 30 22.13 7.73 -6.18
C ILE A 30 22.20 8.96 -5.25
N SER A 31 23.38 9.59 -5.15
CA SER A 31 23.59 10.79 -4.32
C SER A 31 22.76 11.99 -4.77
N THR A 32 22.31 12.00 -6.03
CA THR A 32 21.49 13.08 -6.60
C THR A 32 19.99 12.86 -6.41
N LEU A 33 19.58 11.67 -5.96
CA LEU A 33 18.19 11.40 -5.62
C LEU A 33 17.82 12.11 -4.33
N ASN A 34 16.60 12.62 -4.26
CA ASN A 34 16.08 13.18 -3.02
C ASN A 34 15.76 12.08 -1.99
N THR A 35 15.55 12.48 -0.74
CA THR A 35 15.30 11.55 0.38
C THR A 35 14.11 10.62 0.13
N ALA A 36 13.00 11.14 -0.42
CA ALA A 36 11.81 10.32 -0.69
C ALA A 36 12.06 9.26 -1.78
N GLN A 37 12.82 9.61 -2.83
CA GLN A 37 13.23 8.69 -3.88
C GLN A 37 14.12 7.57 -3.33
N ARG A 38 15.11 7.91 -2.49
CA ARG A 38 15.98 6.91 -1.86
C ARG A 38 15.19 5.96 -0.96
N LYS A 39 14.36 6.50 -0.06
CA LYS A 39 13.49 5.72 0.84
C LYS A 39 12.58 4.76 0.07
N VAL A 40 12.00 5.21 -1.05
CA VAL A 40 11.14 4.35 -1.88
C VAL A 40 11.91 3.22 -2.54
N LEU A 41 13.12 3.47 -3.02
CA LEU A 41 13.97 2.43 -3.62
C LEU A 41 14.43 1.42 -2.57
N GLU A 42 14.81 1.87 -1.37
CA GLU A 42 15.15 1.01 -0.22
C GLU A 42 13.97 0.11 0.16
N ASN A 43 12.79 0.70 0.35
CA ASN A 43 11.57 -0.05 0.67
C ASN A 43 11.17 -1.02 -0.44
N LEU A 44 11.40 -0.68 -1.71
CA LEU A 44 11.13 -1.59 -2.83
C LEU A 44 12.07 -2.79 -2.86
N GLY A 45 13.23 -2.71 -2.19
CA GLY A 45 14.09 -3.86 -1.94
C GLY A 45 13.34 -4.97 -1.18
N PHE A 46 12.59 -4.59 -0.15
CA PHE A 46 11.75 -5.50 0.64
C PHE A 46 10.41 -5.82 -0.03
N LEU A 47 9.69 -4.78 -0.46
CA LEU A 47 8.36 -4.92 -1.05
C LEU A 47 8.39 -5.69 -2.38
N TYR A 48 9.53 -5.66 -3.08
CA TYR A 48 9.85 -6.36 -4.32
C TYR A 48 9.05 -5.88 -5.54
N PHE A 49 7.72 -5.74 -5.41
CA PHE A 49 6.80 -5.26 -6.43
C PHE A 49 5.83 -4.21 -5.88
N ALA A 50 5.56 -3.18 -6.68
CA ALA A 50 4.50 -2.21 -6.41
C ALA A 50 3.88 -1.67 -7.71
N SER A 51 2.61 -1.31 -7.68
CA SER A 51 1.96 -0.60 -8.79
C SER A 51 2.44 0.85 -8.88
N LYS A 52 2.20 1.48 -10.04
CA LYS A 52 2.51 2.91 -10.22
C LYS A 52 1.86 3.80 -9.16
N VAL A 53 0.62 3.48 -8.79
CA VAL A 53 -0.16 4.26 -7.82
C VAL A 53 0.40 4.10 -6.42
N GLN A 54 0.74 2.87 -6.02
CA GLN A 54 1.36 2.59 -4.72
C GLN A 54 2.70 3.34 -4.58
N LEU A 55 3.59 3.23 -5.58
CA LEU A 55 4.85 3.98 -5.57
C LEU A 55 4.63 5.49 -5.54
N ALA A 56 3.66 6.00 -6.31
CA ALA A 56 3.36 7.44 -6.33
C ALA A 56 2.90 7.95 -4.96
N LYS A 57 2.09 7.17 -4.23
CA LYS A 57 1.62 7.51 -2.88
C LYS A 57 2.77 7.56 -1.87
N ILE A 58 3.71 6.62 -1.96
CA ILE A 58 4.88 6.60 -1.06
C ILE A 58 5.83 7.77 -1.40
N LEU A 59 6.08 8.04 -2.68
CA LEU A 59 6.98 9.12 -3.13
C LEU A 59 6.45 10.52 -2.82
N ASN A 60 5.13 10.70 -2.84
CA ASN A 60 4.51 12.00 -2.59
C ASN A 60 3.11 11.84 -1.97
N PRO A 61 3.03 11.61 -0.65
CA PRO A 61 1.77 11.57 0.06
C PRO A 61 1.02 12.89 -0.15
N GLY A 62 -0.19 12.82 -0.69
CA GLY A 62 -1.02 14.01 -0.97
C GLY A 62 -0.97 14.56 -2.40
N ASN A 63 0.04 14.23 -3.22
CA ASN A 63 0.07 14.62 -4.64
C ASN A 63 0.45 13.46 -5.57
N ILE A 64 -0.56 12.64 -5.90
CA ILE A 64 -0.42 11.47 -6.78
C ILE A 64 0.11 11.86 -8.17
N ARG A 65 -0.25 13.03 -8.72
CA ARG A 65 0.24 13.48 -10.04
C ARG A 65 1.75 13.69 -10.03
N ARG A 66 2.28 14.37 -9.00
CA ARG A 66 3.72 14.56 -8.80
C ARG A 66 4.41 13.22 -8.49
N GLY A 67 3.81 12.38 -7.66
CA GLY A 67 4.30 11.03 -7.38
C GLY A 67 4.46 10.19 -8.66
N LYS A 68 3.45 10.15 -9.55
CA LYS A 68 3.52 9.44 -10.83
C LYS A 68 4.63 9.95 -11.75
N LYS A 69 4.89 11.27 -11.76
CA LYS A 69 6.04 11.84 -12.49
C LYS A 69 7.37 11.35 -11.93
N ASN A 70 7.51 11.27 -10.61
CA ASN A 70 8.70 10.73 -9.96
C ASN A 70 8.90 9.23 -10.27
N VAL A 71 7.83 8.43 -10.35
CA VAL A 71 7.93 7.02 -10.78
C VAL A 71 8.46 6.94 -12.22
N SER A 72 7.89 7.72 -13.15
CA SER A 72 8.37 7.77 -14.53
C SER A 72 9.83 8.25 -14.63
N PHE A 73 10.24 9.19 -13.77
CA PHE A 73 11.63 9.63 -13.70
C PHE A 73 12.57 8.50 -13.25
N LEU A 74 12.23 7.77 -12.17
CA LEU A 74 13.04 6.65 -11.69
C LEU A 74 13.12 5.51 -12.72
N LEU A 75 12.05 5.26 -13.48
CA LEU A 75 12.04 4.35 -14.62
C LEU A 75 13.02 4.82 -15.72
N ASP A 76 12.92 6.08 -16.17
CA ASP A 76 13.84 6.63 -17.20
C ASP A 76 15.31 6.56 -16.77
N LYS A 77 15.59 6.82 -15.48
CA LYS A 77 16.95 6.76 -14.94
C LYS A 77 17.48 5.34 -14.74
N GLY A 78 16.65 4.32 -14.96
CA GLY A 78 17.05 2.92 -14.91
C GLY A 78 17.05 2.32 -13.50
N TYR A 79 16.38 2.97 -12.53
CA TYR A 79 16.22 2.41 -11.18
C TYR A 79 15.09 1.38 -11.11
N LEU A 80 14.04 1.59 -11.91
CA LEU A 80 12.87 0.71 -11.95
C LEU A 80 12.81 -0.04 -13.28
N VAL A 81 12.12 -1.18 -13.27
CA VAL A 81 11.68 -1.90 -14.46
C VAL A 81 10.17 -2.05 -14.40
N GLU A 82 9.50 -1.75 -15.51
CA GLU A 82 8.06 -1.97 -15.65
C GLU A 82 7.79 -3.36 -16.20
N HIS A 83 6.89 -4.10 -15.54
CA HIS A 83 6.32 -5.35 -16.00
C HIS A 83 4.81 -5.17 -16.17
N THR A 84 4.17 -6.10 -16.87
CA THR A 84 2.72 -6.04 -17.12
C THR A 84 2.03 -7.25 -16.51
N LEU A 85 0.99 -6.99 -15.71
CA LEU A 85 0.05 -8.00 -15.25
C LEU A 85 -1.27 -7.83 -16.01
N THR A 86 -1.74 -8.89 -16.68
CA THR A 86 -2.99 -8.86 -17.45
C THR A 86 -3.94 -9.93 -16.94
N GLY A 87 -5.11 -9.53 -16.44
CA GLY A 87 -6.15 -10.47 -16.02
C GLY A 87 -6.87 -11.04 -17.23
N ARG A 88 -6.94 -12.37 -17.36
CA ARG A 88 -7.63 -13.00 -18.51
C ARG A 88 -9.13 -12.82 -18.45
N GLU A 89 -9.71 -12.85 -17.27
CA GLU A 89 -11.17 -12.80 -17.09
C GLU A 89 -11.74 -11.38 -17.25
N ASN A 90 -10.95 -10.35 -16.93
CA ASN A 90 -11.40 -8.95 -16.95
C ASN A 90 -10.64 -8.06 -17.95
N ASN A 91 -9.69 -8.64 -18.71
CA ASN A 91 -8.77 -7.92 -19.61
C ASN A 91 -8.09 -6.70 -18.96
N LYS A 92 -7.97 -6.69 -17.63
CA LYS A 92 -7.44 -5.55 -16.90
C LYS A 92 -5.93 -5.58 -16.96
N PHE A 93 -5.37 -4.50 -17.48
CA PHE A 93 -3.93 -4.26 -17.52
C PHE A 93 -3.49 -3.49 -16.28
N MET A 94 -2.51 -4.04 -15.56
CA MET A 94 -1.90 -3.39 -14.41
C MET A 94 -0.37 -3.35 -14.58
N PRO A 95 0.22 -2.15 -14.74
CA PRO A 95 1.67 -2.00 -14.72
C PRO A 95 2.18 -2.17 -13.28
N VAL A 96 3.17 -3.04 -13.13
CA VAL A 96 3.85 -3.33 -11.86
C VAL A 96 5.33 -3.08 -12.01
N TYR A 97 5.95 -2.55 -10.96
CA TYR A 97 7.32 -2.09 -10.99
C TYR A 97 8.15 -2.84 -9.96
N SER A 98 9.38 -3.18 -10.34
CA SER A 98 10.41 -3.69 -9.45
C SER A 98 11.70 -2.87 -9.60
N LEU A 99 12.65 -3.10 -8.69
CA LEU A 99 14.01 -2.58 -8.87
C LEU A 99 14.69 -3.27 -10.06
N SER A 100 15.42 -2.47 -10.84
CA SER A 100 16.30 -3.00 -11.88
C SER A 100 17.50 -3.74 -11.27
N ASN A 101 18.09 -4.69 -12.01
CA ASN A 101 19.35 -5.33 -11.60
C ASN A 101 20.47 -4.34 -11.19
N PRO A 102 20.75 -3.26 -11.96
CA PRO A 102 21.70 -2.24 -11.52
C PRO A 102 21.34 -1.61 -10.16
N ALA A 103 20.06 -1.29 -9.92
CA ALA A 103 19.62 -0.73 -8.64
C ALA A 103 19.77 -1.74 -7.51
N ARG A 104 19.38 -2.99 -7.73
CA ARG A 104 19.53 -4.09 -6.75
C ARG A 104 20.98 -4.26 -6.30
N LYS A 105 21.93 -4.19 -7.25
CA LYS A 105 23.37 -4.22 -6.95
C LYS A 105 23.82 -3.07 -6.03
N ILE A 106 23.30 -1.86 -6.20
CA ILE A 106 23.63 -0.71 -5.34
C ILE A 106 23.18 -0.95 -3.90
N TYR A 107 22.03 -1.61 -3.72
CA TYR A 107 21.47 -1.92 -2.40
C TYR A 107 21.93 -3.28 -1.84
N GLY A 108 22.91 -3.95 -2.48
CA GLY A 108 23.41 -5.24 -2.02
C GLY A 108 22.39 -6.38 -2.11
N LEU A 109 21.39 -6.25 -2.98
CA LEU A 109 20.34 -7.26 -3.19
C LEU A 109 20.73 -8.23 -4.31
N ASP A 110 20.25 -9.47 -4.21
CA ASP A 110 20.41 -10.48 -5.26
C ASP A 110 19.85 -10.00 -6.61
N LYS A 111 20.28 -10.59 -7.73
CA LYS A 111 19.71 -10.28 -9.04
C LYS A 111 18.20 -10.56 -9.07
N PHE A 112 17.47 -9.79 -9.88
CA PHE A 112 16.05 -9.96 -10.09
C PHE A 112 15.71 -11.38 -10.54
N GLN A 113 14.78 -12.00 -9.82
CA GLN A 113 14.20 -13.29 -10.17
C GLN A 113 12.71 -13.13 -10.49
N LYS A 114 12.25 -13.87 -11.50
CA LYS A 114 10.82 -13.93 -11.84
C LYS A 114 10.08 -14.63 -10.72
N ALA A 115 8.97 -14.05 -10.27
CA ALA A 115 8.14 -14.60 -9.21
C ALA A 115 6.93 -15.36 -9.78
N LEU A 116 6.33 -16.24 -8.98
CA LEU A 116 5.03 -16.81 -9.28
C LEU A 116 3.93 -15.73 -9.19
N THR A 117 2.80 -15.94 -9.88
CA THR A 117 1.68 -15.00 -9.83
C THR A 117 1.19 -14.76 -8.42
N ILE A 118 1.08 -15.83 -7.62
CA ILE A 118 0.64 -15.74 -6.23
C ILE A 118 1.57 -14.85 -5.38
N GLU A 119 2.89 -15.07 -5.47
CA GLU A 119 3.91 -14.29 -4.77
C GLU A 119 3.84 -12.81 -5.17
N LEU A 120 3.66 -12.53 -6.47
CA LEU A 120 3.51 -11.18 -6.97
C LEU A 120 2.27 -10.51 -6.39
N LEU A 121 1.12 -11.19 -6.36
CA LEU A 121 -0.12 -10.63 -5.80
C LEU A 121 0.00 -10.38 -4.29
N GLN A 122 0.61 -11.31 -3.54
CA GLN A 122 0.89 -11.15 -2.11
C GLN A 122 1.77 -9.91 -1.86
N LYS A 123 2.86 -9.75 -2.62
CA LYS A 123 3.72 -8.56 -2.50
C LYS A 123 3.02 -7.27 -2.90
N LEU A 124 2.14 -7.29 -3.90
CA LEU A 124 1.32 -6.12 -4.24
C LEU A 124 0.33 -5.73 -3.13
N LEU A 125 -0.21 -6.70 -2.38
CA LEU A 125 -1.06 -6.45 -1.22
C LEU A 125 -0.26 -5.86 -0.05
N VAL A 126 0.90 -6.43 0.27
CA VAL A 126 1.80 -5.87 1.28
C VAL A 126 2.21 -4.43 0.90
N SER A 127 2.51 -4.18 -0.37
CA SER A 127 2.74 -2.84 -0.91
C SER A 127 1.52 -1.92 -0.80
N GLN A 128 0.31 -2.45 -0.97
CA GLN A 128 -0.93 -1.70 -0.79
C GLN A 128 -1.04 -1.24 0.66
N PHE A 129 -0.86 -2.14 1.62
CA PHE A 129 -0.85 -1.81 3.04
C PHE A 129 0.15 -0.75 3.39
N TYR A 130 1.41 -0.97 2.98
CA TYR A 130 2.47 -0.01 3.23
C TYR A 130 2.12 1.37 2.68
N SER A 131 1.62 1.44 1.44
CA SER A 131 1.23 2.72 0.85
C SER A 131 0.11 3.42 1.63
N ARG A 132 -0.86 2.68 2.17
CA ARG A 132 -1.99 3.25 2.92
C ARG A 132 -1.60 3.66 4.33
N PHE A 133 -0.82 2.85 5.05
CA PHE A 133 -0.30 3.23 6.38
C PHE A 133 0.68 4.40 6.28
N HIS A 134 1.53 4.42 5.26
CA HIS A 134 2.45 5.55 5.01
C HIS A 134 1.72 6.85 4.63
N GLU A 135 0.50 6.79 4.08
CA GLU A 135 -0.34 7.98 3.88
C GLU A 135 -0.85 8.58 5.21
N ILE A 136 -0.96 7.77 6.27
CA ILE A 136 -1.40 8.18 7.61
C ILE A 136 -0.21 8.56 8.49
N ASP A 137 0.87 7.78 8.41
CA ASP A 137 2.10 7.93 9.19
C ASP A 137 3.33 7.72 8.28
N PRO A 138 3.99 8.80 7.83
CA PRO A 138 5.20 8.73 7.01
C PRO A 138 6.38 7.97 7.64
N GLU A 139 6.37 7.76 8.96
CA GLU A 139 7.37 6.97 9.68
C GLU A 139 7.06 5.47 9.70
N THR A 140 5.99 5.05 9.01
CA THR A 140 5.68 3.62 8.81
C THR A 140 6.90 2.88 8.29
N LYS A 141 7.26 1.78 8.98
CA LYS A 141 8.32 0.85 8.57
C LYS A 141 7.71 -0.47 8.13
N VAL A 142 8.37 -1.11 7.18
CA VAL A 142 8.04 -2.46 6.72
C VAL A 142 9.32 -3.29 6.67
N GLU A 143 9.27 -4.48 7.26
CA GLU A 143 10.42 -5.35 7.47
C GLU A 143 10.04 -6.81 7.21
N GLU A 144 11.07 -7.63 7.03
CA GLU A 144 10.91 -9.08 6.94
C GLU A 144 10.49 -9.67 8.28
N THR A 145 9.76 -10.76 8.21
CA THR A 145 9.25 -11.50 9.36
C THR A 145 9.40 -13.00 9.10
N LYS A 146 9.29 -13.79 10.16
CA LYS A 146 9.36 -15.25 10.03
C LYS A 146 8.09 -15.80 9.39
N SER A 147 8.24 -16.92 8.67
CA SER A 147 7.10 -17.72 8.22
C SER A 147 6.21 -18.06 9.43
N PRO A 148 4.86 -18.03 9.31
CA PRO A 148 4.06 -17.97 8.09
C PRO A 148 3.65 -16.58 7.59
N PHE A 149 4.26 -15.50 8.11
CA PHE A 149 3.86 -14.12 7.84
C PHE A 149 4.61 -13.51 6.65
N ASP A 150 4.00 -12.52 6.00
CA ASP A 150 4.54 -11.91 4.77
C ASP A 150 5.37 -10.64 5.03
N ALA A 151 5.06 -9.92 6.12
CA ALA A 151 5.75 -8.71 6.54
C ALA A 151 5.49 -8.37 8.01
N ARG A 152 6.41 -7.61 8.62
CA ARG A 152 6.19 -6.91 9.88
C ARG A 152 6.09 -5.41 9.62
N PHE A 153 5.08 -4.78 10.21
CA PHE A 153 4.85 -3.35 10.13
C PHE A 153 5.10 -2.69 11.48
N THR A 154 5.65 -1.48 11.45
CA THR A 154 5.61 -0.55 12.58
C THR A 154 4.90 0.72 12.15
N VAL A 155 3.77 1.06 12.78
CA VAL A 155 2.95 2.24 12.48
C VAL A 155 2.63 2.95 13.78
N LYS A 156 2.97 4.24 13.90
CA LYS A 156 2.79 5.05 15.12
C LYS A 156 3.31 4.34 16.38
N GLY A 157 4.45 3.65 16.25
CA GLY A 157 5.09 2.87 17.31
C GLY A 157 4.46 1.49 17.59
N MET A 158 3.31 1.17 17.00
CA MET A 158 2.68 -0.15 17.13
C MET A 158 3.27 -1.14 16.13
N GLN A 159 3.65 -2.33 16.62
CA GLN A 159 4.18 -3.40 15.78
C GLN A 159 3.14 -4.50 15.57
N PHE A 160 3.03 -4.99 14.34
CA PHE A 160 2.17 -6.12 14.00
C PHE A 160 2.69 -6.84 12.74
N GLN A 161 2.33 -8.10 12.61
CA GLN A 161 2.63 -8.92 11.45
C GLN A 161 1.45 -8.93 10.48
N VAL A 162 1.71 -9.18 9.20
CA VAL A 162 0.68 -9.30 8.16
C VAL A 162 0.75 -10.68 7.53
N ALA A 163 -0.39 -11.34 7.39
CA ALA A 163 -0.55 -12.60 6.67
C ALA A 163 -1.62 -12.47 5.58
N THR A 164 -1.24 -12.71 4.32
CA THR A 164 -2.10 -12.67 3.14
C THR A 164 -2.49 -14.08 2.72
N LEU A 165 -3.68 -14.51 3.13
CA LEU A 165 -4.14 -15.87 2.94
C LEU A 165 -4.58 -16.08 1.49
N ARG A 166 -3.74 -16.78 0.71
CA ARG A 166 -4.03 -17.15 -0.68
C ARG A 166 -4.09 -18.65 -0.92
N GLU A 167 -3.51 -19.42 -0.01
CA GLU A 167 -3.50 -20.88 -0.07
C GLU A 167 -4.00 -21.47 1.24
N LYS A 168 -4.68 -22.61 1.14
CA LYS A 168 -5.14 -23.39 2.28
C LYS A 168 -3.99 -23.71 3.26
N VAL A 169 -2.83 -24.10 2.73
CA VAL A 169 -1.66 -24.44 3.56
C VAL A 169 -1.18 -23.25 4.39
N GLN A 170 -1.14 -22.04 3.81
CA GLN A 170 -0.78 -20.83 4.53
C GLN A 170 -1.80 -20.48 5.60
N ARG A 171 -3.10 -20.56 5.25
CA ARG A 171 -4.20 -20.35 6.21
C ARG A 171 -4.08 -21.29 7.41
N ASP A 172 -3.81 -22.57 7.17
CA ASP A 172 -3.68 -23.57 8.23
C ASP A 172 -2.46 -23.28 9.14
N LYS A 173 -1.34 -22.84 8.56
CA LYS A 173 -0.15 -22.43 9.33
C LYS A 173 -0.40 -21.21 10.20
N VAL A 174 -0.97 -20.14 9.64
CA VAL A 174 -1.28 -18.89 10.37
C VAL A 174 -2.28 -19.18 11.49
N TYR A 175 -3.32 -19.96 11.19
CA TYR A 175 -4.30 -20.38 12.17
C TYR A 175 -3.66 -21.14 13.34
N ASN A 176 -2.82 -22.14 13.07
CA ASN A 176 -2.15 -22.91 14.12
C ASN A 176 -1.20 -22.03 14.94
N HIS A 177 -0.44 -21.14 14.29
CA HIS A 177 0.47 -20.23 14.98
C HIS A 177 -0.26 -19.34 15.99
N ILE A 178 -1.41 -18.77 15.60
CA ILE A 178 -2.25 -17.98 16.50
C ILE A 178 -2.84 -18.88 17.60
N ARG A 179 -3.51 -19.98 17.21
CA ARG A 179 -4.21 -20.88 18.14
C ARG A 179 -3.32 -21.41 19.26
N PHE A 180 -2.09 -21.79 18.92
CA PHE A 180 -1.12 -22.37 19.86
C PHE A 180 -0.15 -21.34 20.45
N MET A 181 -0.35 -20.04 20.16
CA MET A 181 0.38 -18.90 20.74
C MET A 181 1.90 -19.06 20.71
N GLU A 182 2.46 -19.42 19.54
CA GLU A 182 3.92 -19.52 19.37
C GLU A 182 4.62 -18.15 19.52
N ASP A 183 3.91 -17.04 19.24
CA ASP A 183 4.33 -15.65 19.41
C ASP A 183 3.08 -14.80 19.71
N GLU A 184 3.10 -13.96 20.75
CA GLU A 184 1.98 -13.07 21.11
C GLU A 184 1.93 -11.78 20.27
N MET A 185 2.70 -11.72 19.18
CA MET A 185 2.69 -10.57 18.28
C MET A 185 1.35 -10.44 17.55
N LYS A 186 0.78 -9.22 17.63
CA LYS A 186 -0.48 -8.90 16.94
C LYS A 186 -0.37 -9.16 15.44
N THR A 187 -1.38 -9.82 14.88
CA THR A 187 -1.43 -10.23 13.48
C THR A 187 -2.60 -9.58 12.76
N LEU A 188 -2.34 -9.05 11.57
CA LEU A 188 -3.35 -8.65 10.62
C LEU A 188 -3.47 -9.70 9.51
N ILE A 189 -4.64 -10.29 9.40
CA ILE A 189 -4.95 -11.37 8.46
C ILE A 189 -5.76 -10.81 7.30
N VAL A 190 -5.33 -11.11 6.09
CA VAL A 190 -5.90 -10.59 4.85
C VAL A 190 -6.42 -11.77 4.04
N VAL A 191 -7.73 -11.90 3.98
CA VAL A 191 -8.41 -12.99 3.26
C VAL A 191 -8.86 -12.55 1.88
N SER A 192 -9.03 -13.50 0.97
CA SER A 192 -9.64 -13.28 -0.36
C SER A 192 -11.08 -12.78 -0.21
N ASP A 193 -11.82 -13.46 0.66
CA ASP A 193 -13.23 -13.28 0.96
C ASP A 193 -13.52 -13.69 2.42
N TRP A 194 -14.74 -13.44 2.87
CA TRP A 194 -15.15 -13.77 4.23
C TRP A 194 -15.34 -15.27 4.49
N ASP A 195 -15.49 -16.10 3.45
CA ASP A 195 -15.59 -17.54 3.64
C ASP A 195 -14.26 -18.13 4.10
N ASP A 196 -13.14 -17.62 3.59
CA ASP A 196 -11.80 -17.96 4.08
C ASP A 196 -11.55 -17.55 5.53
N ALA A 197 -12.20 -16.47 5.99
CA ALA A 197 -12.09 -16.00 7.37
C ALA A 197 -12.80 -16.91 8.37
N LYS A 198 -13.83 -17.67 7.96
CA LYS A 198 -14.67 -18.50 8.86
C LYS A 198 -13.87 -19.45 9.74
N LYS A 199 -12.69 -19.89 9.28
CA LYS A 199 -11.80 -20.75 10.07
C LYS A 199 -11.33 -20.10 11.38
N PHE A 200 -11.33 -18.78 11.49
CA PHE A 200 -10.88 -18.05 12.69
C PHE A 200 -12.00 -17.80 13.71
N LEU A 201 -13.25 -18.18 13.41
CA LEU A 201 -14.39 -17.96 14.30
C LEU A 201 -14.31 -18.76 15.61
N ASP A 202 -13.61 -19.89 15.58
CA ASP A 202 -13.48 -20.82 16.71
C ASP A 202 -12.41 -20.41 17.74
N ILE A 203 -11.54 -19.45 17.40
CA ILE A 203 -10.50 -18.90 18.29
C ILE A 203 -10.85 -17.48 18.76
N LYS A 204 -12.14 -17.19 18.94
CA LYS A 204 -12.67 -15.89 19.39
C LYS A 204 -12.05 -15.39 20.71
N ASP A 205 -11.65 -16.28 21.60
CA ASP A 205 -11.05 -15.88 22.89
C ASP A 205 -9.65 -15.26 22.71
N GLN A 206 -9.02 -15.49 21.55
CA GLN A 206 -7.73 -14.94 21.15
C GLN A 206 -7.86 -13.73 20.22
N THR A 207 -9.07 -13.16 20.09
CA THR A 207 -9.36 -12.05 19.18
C THR A 207 -8.47 -10.83 19.45
N HIS A 208 -7.93 -10.64 20.66
CA HIS A 208 -6.98 -9.57 20.97
C HIS A 208 -5.62 -9.69 20.25
N LEU A 209 -5.28 -10.87 19.73
CA LEU A 209 -4.03 -11.15 19.02
C LEU A 209 -4.15 -10.95 17.51
N PHE A 210 -5.36 -10.88 16.94
CA PHE A 210 -5.50 -10.75 15.50
C PHE A 210 -6.66 -9.87 15.05
N ARG A 211 -6.52 -9.33 13.84
CA ARG A 211 -7.58 -8.65 13.10
C ARG A 211 -7.69 -9.28 11.73
N ILE A 212 -8.90 -9.30 11.18
CA ILE A 212 -9.16 -9.82 9.84
C ILE A 212 -9.66 -8.69 8.95
N THR A 213 -9.26 -8.73 7.68
CA THR A 213 -9.73 -7.83 6.63
C THR A 213 -9.77 -8.59 5.30
N THR A 214 -10.53 -8.09 4.34
CA THR A 214 -10.49 -8.58 2.96
C THR A 214 -9.75 -7.60 2.07
N ASP A 215 -9.28 -8.08 0.91
CA ASP A 215 -8.74 -7.20 -0.13
C ASP A 215 -9.67 -6.05 -0.52
N HIS A 216 -10.98 -6.30 -0.50
CA HIS A 216 -11.98 -5.31 -0.90
C HIS A 216 -12.00 -4.15 0.10
N ASN A 217 -12.11 -4.45 1.40
CA ASN A 217 -12.08 -3.46 2.47
C ASN A 217 -10.80 -2.60 2.37
N LEU A 218 -9.66 -3.25 2.17
CA LEU A 218 -8.35 -2.59 2.02
C LEU A 218 -8.23 -1.65 0.83
N LEU A 219 -9.08 -1.79 -0.18
CA LEU A 219 -9.04 -0.96 -1.38
C LEU A 219 -10.10 0.12 -1.39
N LYS A 220 -11.25 -0.13 -0.77
CA LYS A 220 -12.46 0.70 -0.92
C LYS A 220 -12.79 1.50 0.34
N GLU A 221 -12.47 0.98 1.52
CA GLU A 221 -12.88 1.55 2.80
C GLU A 221 -11.76 2.36 3.45
N ASP A 222 -12.07 3.20 4.42
CA ASP A 222 -11.05 3.84 5.26
C ASP A 222 -10.29 2.77 6.06
N LEU A 223 -9.00 2.96 6.30
CA LEU A 223 -8.23 1.96 7.07
C LEU A 223 -8.80 1.77 8.47
N SER A 224 -9.35 2.83 9.09
CA SER A 224 -9.97 2.70 10.40
C SER A 224 -11.23 1.81 10.40
N GLU A 225 -11.84 1.54 9.25
CA GLU A 225 -13.06 0.74 9.08
C GLU A 225 -12.78 -0.63 8.44
N SER A 226 -11.57 -0.82 7.91
CA SER A 226 -11.24 -2.01 7.10
C SER A 226 -11.05 -3.29 7.91
N PHE A 227 -11.09 -3.23 9.24
CA PHE A 227 -10.69 -4.32 10.12
C PHE A 227 -11.88 -4.90 10.88
N SER A 228 -11.80 -6.19 11.19
CA SER A 228 -12.78 -6.88 12.01
C SER A 228 -12.10 -7.78 13.01
N TYR A 229 -12.78 -8.01 14.13
CA TYR A 229 -12.40 -8.96 15.17
C TYR A 229 -13.51 -10.01 15.29
N VAL A 230 -13.20 -11.13 15.94
CA VAL A 230 -14.19 -12.17 16.22
C VAL A 230 -14.78 -11.95 17.60
N GLU A 231 -16.11 -11.91 17.68
CA GLU A 231 -16.86 -11.88 18.94
C GLU A 231 -18.14 -12.68 18.78
N ASN A 232 -18.47 -13.53 19.75
CA ASN A 232 -19.67 -14.38 19.71
C ASN A 232 -19.85 -15.20 18.40
N HIS A 233 -18.75 -15.62 17.77
CA HIS A 233 -18.71 -16.32 16.46
C HIS A 233 -19.20 -15.48 15.27
N GLU A 234 -19.18 -14.16 15.41
CA GLU A 234 -19.45 -13.21 14.35
C GLU A 234 -18.24 -12.30 14.12
N PHE A 235 -18.10 -11.81 12.89
CA PHE A 235 -17.12 -10.78 12.57
C PHE A 235 -17.72 -9.42 12.91
N ILE A 236 -17.15 -8.77 13.91
CA ILE A 236 -17.55 -7.43 14.31
C ILE A 236 -16.55 -6.43 13.71
N PRO A 237 -17.01 -5.41 12.95
CA PRO A 237 -16.14 -4.35 12.47
C PRO A 237 -15.46 -3.64 13.64
N GLU A 238 -14.16 -3.44 13.55
CA GLU A 238 -13.40 -2.64 14.50
C GLU A 238 -13.03 -1.31 13.91
N PHE A 239 -13.51 -0.27 14.57
CA PHE A 239 -13.00 1.07 14.34
C PHE A 239 -11.65 1.18 15.04
N ILE A 240 -10.56 1.35 14.28
CA ILE A 240 -9.22 1.54 14.85
C ILE A 240 -8.80 3.02 14.78
N PRO A 241 -9.04 3.83 15.83
CA PRO A 241 -8.28 5.05 16.07
C PRO A 241 -6.79 4.70 16.25
N PRO A 242 -5.82 5.48 15.75
CA PRO A 242 -5.91 6.76 15.05
C PRO A 242 -5.67 6.61 13.54
N PHE A 243 -6.11 5.52 12.89
CA PHE A 243 -5.91 5.32 11.44
C PHE A 243 -6.83 6.18 10.57
N ARG A 244 -7.61 7.08 11.18
CA ARG A 244 -8.33 8.11 10.45
C ARG A 244 -7.34 8.99 9.69
N LYS A 245 -7.61 9.21 8.41
CA LYS A 245 -6.94 10.27 7.65
C LYS A 245 -7.26 11.61 8.31
N PRO A 246 -6.26 12.49 8.57
CA PRO A 246 -6.55 13.82 9.07
C PRO A 246 -7.50 14.54 8.09
N PRO A 247 -8.48 15.30 8.59
CA PRO A 247 -9.40 16.01 7.72
C PRO A 247 -8.61 16.88 6.73
N LYS A 248 -9.02 16.87 5.45
CA LYS A 248 -8.46 17.82 4.49
C LYS A 248 -8.75 19.22 5.03
N ILE A 249 -7.71 19.96 5.38
CA ILE A 249 -7.85 21.40 5.62
C ILE A 249 -8.31 21.98 4.28
N VAL A 250 -9.60 22.24 4.16
CA VAL A 250 -10.12 23.09 3.09
C VAL A 250 -9.55 24.46 3.44
N GLN A 251 -8.54 24.91 2.69
CA GLN A 251 -8.19 26.31 2.73
C GLN A 251 -9.46 27.05 2.30
N GLU A 252 -10.07 27.77 3.23
CA GLU A 252 -11.08 28.75 2.87
C GLU A 252 -10.48 29.60 1.74
N PRO A 253 -11.26 29.91 0.69
CA PRO A 253 -10.78 30.80 -0.35
C PRO A 253 -10.27 32.05 0.34
N VAL A 254 -8.97 32.30 0.23
CA VAL A 254 -8.37 33.55 0.69
C VAL A 254 -9.18 34.64 0.00
N GLN A 255 -10.04 35.32 0.76
CA GLN A 255 -10.69 36.51 0.25
C GLN A 255 -9.56 37.41 -0.23
N PRO A 256 -9.57 37.86 -1.49
CA PRO A 256 -8.60 38.84 -1.92
C PRO A 256 -8.67 39.99 -0.92
N PRO A 257 -7.52 40.51 -0.46
CA PRO A 257 -7.52 41.64 0.46
C PRO A 257 -8.40 42.72 -0.17
N VAL A 258 -9.41 43.16 0.58
CA VAL A 258 -10.22 44.30 0.18
C VAL A 258 -9.26 45.47 0.10
N ASP A 259 -8.93 45.87 -1.11
CA ASP A 259 -8.05 46.99 -1.35
C ASP A 259 -8.80 48.25 -0.90
N GLU A 260 -8.50 48.74 0.31
CA GLU A 260 -9.13 49.93 0.90
C GLU A 260 -8.95 51.18 0.00
N ASN A 261 -8.00 51.15 -0.93
CA ASN A 261 -7.82 52.21 -1.92
C ASN A 261 -8.92 52.24 -2.99
N ILE A 262 -9.55 51.10 -3.32
CA ILE A 262 -10.66 51.06 -4.30
C ILE A 262 -11.91 51.73 -3.71
N ASN A 263 -12.17 51.53 -2.42
CA ASN A 263 -13.29 52.19 -1.74
C ASN A 263 -13.04 53.70 -1.55
N ARG A 264 -11.79 54.14 -1.39
CA ARG A 264 -11.45 55.57 -1.36
C ARG A 264 -11.61 56.24 -2.73
N LEU A 265 -11.27 55.55 -3.82
CA LEU A 265 -11.45 56.07 -5.19
C LEU A 265 -12.92 56.15 -5.60
N LEU A 266 -13.76 55.21 -5.16
CA LEU A 266 -15.20 55.21 -5.45
C LEU A 266 -16.00 56.21 -4.59
N GLY A 267 -15.47 56.62 -3.42
CA GLY A 267 -16.08 57.65 -2.58
C GLY A 267 -15.92 59.10 -3.07
N ILE A 268 -15.06 59.34 -4.06
CA ILE A 268 -14.77 60.69 -4.60
C ILE A 268 -15.66 61.02 -5.82
N LEU A 269 -16.41 60.05 -6.36
CA LEU A 269 -17.25 60.24 -7.55
C LEU A 269 -18.75 60.46 -7.25
N GLN A 270 -19.14 60.75 -6.00
CA GLN A 270 -20.48 61.28 -5.74
C GLN A 270 -20.49 62.80 -5.98
N PRO A 271 -21.25 63.32 -6.96
CA PRO A 271 -21.42 64.75 -7.11
C PRO A 271 -22.28 65.26 -5.96
N SER A 272 -21.73 66.20 -5.20
CA SER A 272 -22.45 67.03 -4.24
C SER A 272 -23.58 67.78 -4.95
N SER A 273 -24.80 67.62 -4.43
CA SER A 273 -25.93 68.53 -4.66
C SER A 273 -25.59 69.96 -4.28
#